data_AF-A0A4P9ZEH4-F1
#
_entry.id   AF-A0A4P9ZEH4-F1
#
_cell.length_a   1.000
_cell.length_b   1.000
_cell.length_c   1.000
_cell.angle_alpha   90.00
_cell.angle_beta   90.00
_cell.angle_gamma   90.00
#
_symmetry.space_group_name_H-M   'P 1'
#
loop_
_entity.id
_entity.type
_entity.pdbx_description
1 polymer ?
#
loop_
_entity_poly.entity_id
_entity_poly.type
_entity_poly.pdbx_seq_one_letter_code
_entity_poly.pdbx_strand_id
1 'polypeptide(L)'
;MLQQLLLATALASSYVVAIRTRVPVHFRSTDRNDPAVIRFRMGRVLMLCAMVLAGLPPVLVHGFHSYGTLAEVYRHFGLVPGFSASGSVVLDVANVLWYTGLLCVLYMGPIAHYMYTKRMKMKDDFFFSFCVLGGFRDHVFAPITEEFIYRAAIIATLKPVLSNESIIKWLPCFFGVAHVHHGLVWFSSEGYSLAATLIHVLVQLVYTTLFGLLANKIYLDSKCNLWSVVLVHAICNLLGFPSLEVKTTHPRWLYGYCALLCLGLYLFWTNL
;
A
#
# COMPACT_ATOMS: atom_id res chain seq x y z
N MET A 1 24.52 -3.91 -8.91
CA MET A 1 23.28 -3.93 -9.71
C MET A 1 22.57 -5.29 -9.68
N LEU A 2 23.06 -6.36 -10.34
CA LEU A 2 22.33 -7.65 -10.42
C LEU A 2 22.01 -8.24 -9.04
N GLN A 3 22.95 -8.26 -8.10
CA GLN A 3 22.74 -8.77 -6.75
C GLN A 3 21.64 -8.02 -5.98
N GLN A 4 21.56 -6.69 -6.12
CA GLN A 4 20.51 -5.87 -5.50
C GLN A 4 19.15 -6.08 -6.15
N LEU A 5 19.10 -6.28 -7.48
CA LEU A 5 17.86 -6.65 -8.17
C LEU A 5 17.34 -8.02 -7.70
N LEU A 6 18.23 -9.00 -7.51
CA LEU A 6 17.87 -10.30 -6.94
C LEU A 6 17.37 -10.17 -5.50
N LEU A 7 18.04 -9.38 -4.66
CA LEU A 7 17.60 -9.12 -3.28
C LEU A 7 16.24 -8.41 -3.24
N ALA A 8 16.04 -7.39 -4.06
CA ALA A 8 14.75 -6.69 -4.19
C ALA A 8 13.62 -7.64 -4.61
N THR A 9 13.89 -8.54 -5.56
CA THR A 9 12.93 -9.57 -5.99
C THR A 9 12.61 -10.54 -4.85
N ALA A 10 13.62 -10.95 -4.09
CA ALA A 10 13.45 -11.81 -2.92
C ALA A 10 12.63 -11.12 -1.83
N LEU A 11 12.89 -9.85 -1.54
CA LEU A 11 12.12 -9.02 -0.60
C LEU A 11 10.65 -8.88 -1.04
N ALA A 12 10.39 -8.55 -2.31
CA ALA A 12 9.02 -8.47 -2.85
C ALA A 12 8.27 -9.80 -2.67
N SER A 13 8.93 -10.92 -3.01
CA SER A 13 8.34 -12.26 -2.93
C SER A 13 8.15 -12.71 -1.48
N SER A 14 9.02 -12.27 -0.55
CA SER A 14 9.02 -12.69 0.85
C SER A 14 7.72 -12.36 1.57
N TYR A 15 7.07 -11.24 1.23
CA TYR A 15 5.80 -10.84 1.83
C TYR A 15 4.68 -11.84 1.49
N VAL A 16 4.53 -12.17 0.21
CA VAL A 16 3.55 -13.16 -0.25
C VAL A 16 3.86 -14.55 0.34
N VAL A 17 5.15 -14.92 0.36
CA VAL A 17 5.62 -16.17 0.97
C VAL A 17 5.28 -16.24 2.46
N ALA A 18 5.46 -15.15 3.21
CA ALA A 18 5.17 -15.06 4.64
C ALA A 18 3.66 -15.19 4.95
N ILE A 19 2.79 -14.90 3.99
CA ILE A 19 1.34 -15.06 4.16
C ILE A 19 0.89 -16.47 3.73
N ARG A 20 1.46 -17.02 2.64
CA ARG A 20 0.90 -18.19 1.94
C ARG A 20 1.59 -19.53 2.25
N THR A 21 2.88 -19.54 2.57
CA THR A 21 3.61 -20.81 2.77
C THR A 21 3.42 -21.35 4.18
N ARG A 22 3.62 -22.65 4.43
CA ARG A 22 3.61 -23.22 5.80
C ARG A 22 2.37 -22.87 6.65
N VAL A 23 1.21 -22.61 6.03
CA VAL A 23 -0.06 -22.44 6.74
C VAL A 23 -0.45 -23.80 7.31
N PRO A 24 -0.68 -23.91 8.65
CA PRO A 24 -1.11 -25.13 9.30
C PRO A 24 -2.32 -25.75 8.61
N VAL A 25 -2.36 -27.09 8.53
CA VAL A 25 -3.41 -27.81 7.77
C VAL A 25 -4.82 -27.45 8.26
N HIS A 26 -4.99 -27.25 9.57
CA HIS A 26 -6.25 -26.83 10.17
C HIS A 26 -6.73 -25.43 9.77
N PHE A 27 -5.86 -24.58 9.21
CA PHE A 27 -6.20 -23.25 8.70
C PHE A 27 -6.38 -23.21 7.17
N ARG A 28 -6.11 -24.31 6.45
CA ARG A 28 -6.16 -24.32 4.98
C ARG A 28 -7.59 -24.32 4.43
N SER A 29 -8.53 -24.91 5.16
CA SER A 29 -9.95 -24.96 4.83
C SER A 29 -10.79 -23.91 5.57
N THR A 30 -10.16 -23.13 6.45
CA THR A 30 -10.84 -22.09 7.23
C THR A 30 -10.94 -20.80 6.43
N ASP A 31 -12.04 -20.06 6.63
CA ASP A 31 -12.23 -18.77 5.99
C ASP A 31 -11.05 -17.81 6.27
N ARG A 32 -10.69 -17.03 5.25
CA ARG A 32 -9.55 -16.10 5.34
C ARG A 32 -9.73 -15.00 6.39
N ASN A 33 -10.98 -14.72 6.79
CA ASN A 33 -11.32 -13.73 7.79
C ASN A 33 -11.51 -14.32 9.19
N ASP A 34 -11.26 -15.62 9.36
CA ASP A 34 -11.22 -16.23 10.69
C ASP A 34 -10.14 -15.53 11.56
N PRO A 35 -10.48 -15.11 12.79
CA PRO A 35 -9.56 -14.39 13.65
C PRO A 35 -8.23 -15.11 13.92
N ALA A 36 -8.24 -16.44 14.02
CA ALA A 36 -7.02 -17.22 14.24
C ALA A 36 -6.12 -17.20 13.00
N VAL A 37 -6.71 -17.31 11.80
CA VAL A 37 -6.00 -17.19 10.51
C VAL A 37 -5.39 -15.80 10.35
N ILE A 38 -6.13 -14.74 10.71
CA ILE A 38 -5.64 -13.36 10.66
C ILE A 38 -4.43 -13.18 11.59
N ARG A 39 -4.56 -13.56 12.87
CA ARG A 39 -3.47 -13.42 13.87
C ARG A 39 -2.22 -14.19 13.45
N PHE A 40 -2.38 -15.41 12.94
CA PHE A 40 -1.26 -16.22 12.44
C PHE A 40 -0.51 -15.52 11.30
N ARG A 41 -1.24 -15.02 10.29
CA ARG A 41 -0.64 -14.32 9.14
C ARG A 41 0.04 -13.02 9.57
N MET A 42 -0.61 -12.22 10.42
CA MET A 42 -0.02 -10.99 10.97
C MET A 42 1.27 -11.29 11.73
N GLY A 43 1.31 -12.32 12.58
CA GLY A 43 2.51 -12.71 13.31
C GLY A 43 3.69 -13.05 12.40
N ARG A 44 3.44 -13.73 11.27
CA ARG A 44 4.48 -14.06 10.29
C ARG A 44 4.98 -12.85 9.52
N VAL A 45 4.08 -11.92 9.17
CA VAL A 45 4.46 -10.66 8.53
C VAL A 45 5.27 -9.80 9.49
N LEU A 46 4.89 -9.72 10.78
CA LEU A 46 5.68 -9.02 11.80
C LEU A 46 7.08 -9.61 11.95
N MET A 47 7.19 -10.93 11.99
CA MET A 47 8.49 -11.61 12.04
C MET A 47 9.34 -11.27 10.80
N LEU A 48 8.74 -11.29 9.61
CA LEU A 48 9.43 -10.87 8.37
C LEU A 48 9.91 -9.42 8.47
N CYS A 49 9.04 -8.48 8.87
CA CYS A 49 9.40 -7.08 9.00
C CYS A 49 10.52 -6.87 10.01
N ALA A 50 10.50 -7.57 11.16
CA ALA A 50 11.56 -7.52 12.16
C ALA A 50 12.89 -8.07 11.60
N MET A 51 12.85 -9.19 10.88
CA MET A 51 14.03 -9.76 10.22
C MET A 51 14.62 -8.81 9.18
N VAL A 52 13.79 -8.14 8.38
CA VAL A 52 14.24 -7.15 7.39
C VAL A 52 14.80 -5.91 8.08
N LEU A 53 14.13 -5.40 9.12
CA LEU A 53 14.56 -4.22 9.87
C LEU A 53 15.94 -4.42 10.53
N ALA A 54 16.22 -5.62 11.04
CA ALA A 54 17.49 -5.95 11.68
C ALA A 54 18.56 -6.40 10.67
N GLY A 55 18.20 -7.22 9.68
CA GLY A 55 19.15 -7.89 8.79
C GLY A 55 19.51 -7.13 7.52
N LEU A 56 18.59 -6.33 6.97
CA LEU A 56 18.86 -5.62 5.71
C LEU A 56 19.94 -4.52 5.85
N PRO A 57 19.95 -3.67 6.89
CA PRO A 57 20.96 -2.61 7.01
C PRO A 57 22.41 -3.11 7.03
N PRO A 58 22.77 -4.15 7.81
CA PRO A 58 24.12 -4.74 7.75
C PRO A 58 24.47 -5.29 6.37
N VAL A 59 23.53 -5.92 5.66
CA VAL A 59 23.75 -6.43 4.30
C VAL A 59 24.03 -5.28 3.32
N LEU A 60 23.29 -4.18 3.41
CA LEU A 60 23.48 -3.04 2.51
C LEU A 60 24.80 -2.27 2.78
N VAL A 61 25.21 -2.16 4.05
CA VAL A 61 26.43 -1.45 4.45
C VAL A 61 27.68 -2.32 4.29
N HIS A 62 27.69 -3.52 4.88
CA HIS A 62 28.87 -4.36 4.94
C HIS A 62 28.96 -5.39 3.81
N GLY A 63 27.81 -5.85 3.29
CA GLY A 63 27.77 -6.81 2.19
C GLY A 63 27.90 -6.15 0.81
N PHE A 64 27.12 -5.11 0.55
CA PHE A 64 27.10 -4.42 -0.74
C PHE A 64 27.84 -3.08 -0.77
N HIS A 65 28.36 -2.60 0.35
CA HIS A 65 29.03 -1.28 0.44
C HIS A 65 28.24 -0.14 -0.20
N SER A 66 26.91 -0.22 -0.13
CA SER A 66 26.02 0.71 -0.81
C SER A 66 25.75 1.99 -0.03
N TYR A 67 26.01 1.94 1.29
CA TYR A 67 25.79 3.04 2.23
C TYR A 67 26.99 3.14 3.17
N GLY A 68 27.28 4.34 3.66
CA GLY A 68 28.43 4.56 4.54
C GLY A 68 28.19 4.09 5.98
N THR A 69 26.95 4.17 6.46
CA THR A 69 26.60 3.83 7.85
C THR A 69 25.23 3.16 7.94
N LEU A 70 25.00 2.38 9.01
CA LEU A 70 23.68 1.81 9.31
C LEU A 70 22.61 2.90 9.52
N ALA A 71 23.00 4.02 10.13
CA ALA A 71 22.12 5.16 10.36
C ALA A 71 21.57 5.74 9.05
N GLU A 72 22.37 5.76 7.99
CA GLU A 72 21.94 6.20 6.67
C GLU A 72 20.84 5.30 6.09
N VAL A 73 20.96 3.99 6.27
CA VAL A 73 19.92 3.03 5.85
C VAL A 73 18.64 3.19 6.67
N TYR A 74 18.75 3.35 7.99
CA TYR A 74 17.57 3.57 8.83
C TYR A 74 16.85 4.89 8.51
N ARG A 75 17.60 5.95 8.16
CA ARG A 75 17.00 7.19 7.63
C ARG A 75 16.25 6.96 6.33
N HIS A 76 16.79 6.12 5.46
CA HIS A 76 16.14 5.71 4.23
C HIS A 76 14.92 4.82 4.43
N PHE A 77 14.71 4.22 5.61
CA PHE A 77 13.46 3.51 5.92
C PHE A 77 12.32 4.45 6.32
N GLY A 78 12.61 5.68 6.76
CA GLY A 78 11.57 6.67 7.00
C GLY A 78 10.62 6.39 8.15
N LEU A 79 10.99 5.49 9.07
CA LEU A 79 10.11 5.00 10.14
C LEU A 79 9.88 6.03 11.25
N VAL A 80 10.88 6.86 11.54
CA VAL A 80 10.86 7.80 12.66
C VAL A 80 10.85 9.23 12.12
N PRO A 81 9.75 9.99 12.31
CA PRO A 81 9.71 11.40 11.92
C PRO A 81 10.84 12.21 12.56
N GLY A 82 11.50 13.05 11.76
CA GLY A 82 12.71 13.79 12.14
C GLY A 82 14.02 13.01 11.99
N PHE A 83 13.94 11.68 11.83
CA PHE A 83 15.08 10.82 11.50
C PHE A 83 14.89 10.15 10.14
N SER A 84 14.08 10.74 9.24
CA SER A 84 14.03 10.36 7.83
C SER A 84 15.21 10.96 7.06
N ALA A 85 15.25 10.79 5.73
CA ALA A 85 16.24 11.48 4.91
C ALA A 85 16.03 13.00 4.85
N SER A 86 14.91 13.52 5.36
CA SER A 86 14.66 14.97 5.50
C SER A 86 15.44 15.61 6.66
N GLY A 87 15.74 14.83 7.70
CA GLY A 87 16.35 15.32 8.94
C GLY A 87 15.50 16.33 9.73
N SER A 88 14.23 16.53 9.38
CA SER A 88 13.36 17.55 9.98
C SER A 88 11.97 17.00 10.25
N VAL A 89 11.59 16.97 11.53
CA VAL A 89 10.25 16.54 11.95
C VAL A 89 9.15 17.43 11.37
N VAL A 90 9.43 18.73 11.22
CA VAL A 90 8.49 19.71 10.67
C VAL A 90 8.22 19.38 9.20
N LEU A 91 9.27 19.10 8.43
CA LEU A 91 9.13 18.74 7.02
C LEU A 91 8.44 17.38 6.86
N ASP A 92 8.75 16.41 7.71
CA ASP A 92 8.08 15.10 7.69
C ASP A 92 6.58 15.23 7.95
N VAL A 93 6.19 15.98 8.99
CA VAL A 93 4.77 16.23 9.31
C VAL A 93 4.10 17.01 8.18
N ALA A 94 4.75 18.04 7.64
CA ALA A 94 4.22 18.82 6.52
C ALA A 94 3.97 17.94 5.28
N ASN A 95 4.92 17.05 4.93
CA ASN A 95 4.77 16.11 3.82
C ASN A 95 3.59 15.15 4.07
N VAL A 96 3.46 14.59 5.27
CA VAL A 96 2.33 13.72 5.64
C VAL A 96 1.00 14.45 5.43
N LEU A 97 0.87 15.67 5.95
CA LEU A 97 -0.34 16.48 5.82
C LEU A 97 -0.63 16.85 4.36
N TRP A 98 0.40 17.22 3.60
CA TRP A 98 0.29 17.61 2.19
C TRP A 98 -0.24 16.46 1.34
N TYR A 99 0.41 15.29 1.36
CA TYR A 99 0.00 14.16 0.53
C TYR A 99 -1.32 13.54 0.98
N THR A 100 -1.61 13.56 2.29
CA THR A 100 -2.93 13.17 2.81
C THR A 100 -4.02 14.12 2.29
N GLY A 101 -3.76 15.44 2.33
CA GLY A 101 -4.68 16.45 1.82
C GLY A 101 -4.93 16.32 0.32
N LEU A 102 -3.88 16.12 -0.48
CA LEU A 102 -4.00 15.84 -1.92
C LEU A 102 -4.86 14.61 -2.19
N LEU A 103 -4.68 13.54 -1.40
CA LEU A 103 -5.50 12.35 -1.57
C LEU A 103 -6.96 12.61 -1.19
N CYS A 104 -7.24 13.37 -0.13
CA CYS A 104 -8.60 13.79 0.20
C CYS A 104 -9.24 14.61 -0.94
N VAL A 105 -8.46 15.43 -1.65
CA VAL A 105 -8.93 16.16 -2.83
C VAL A 105 -9.25 15.19 -3.98
N LEU A 106 -8.38 14.21 -4.26
CA LEU A 106 -8.65 13.17 -5.24
C LEU A 106 -9.95 12.42 -4.93
N TYR A 107 -10.18 12.14 -3.64
CA TYR A 107 -11.35 11.41 -3.13
C TYR A 107 -12.54 12.29 -2.75
N MET A 108 -12.56 13.58 -3.14
CA MET A 108 -13.64 14.49 -2.73
C MET A 108 -15.03 14.01 -3.15
N GLY A 109 -15.15 13.34 -4.31
CA GLY A 109 -16.39 12.71 -4.79
C GLY A 109 -16.88 11.60 -3.85
N PRO A 110 -16.11 10.52 -3.63
CA PRO A 110 -16.43 9.45 -2.67
C PRO A 110 -16.73 9.97 -1.26
N ILE A 111 -15.94 10.92 -0.76
CA ILE A 111 -16.15 11.54 0.56
C ILE A 111 -17.50 12.26 0.59
N ALA A 112 -17.80 13.12 -0.39
CA ALA A 112 -19.08 13.82 -0.45
C ALA A 112 -20.27 12.85 -0.57
N HIS A 113 -20.11 11.79 -1.36
CA HIS A 113 -21.14 10.76 -1.49
C HIS A 113 -21.38 9.99 -0.18
N TYR A 114 -20.31 9.65 0.55
CA TYR A 114 -20.42 9.03 1.87
C TYR A 114 -21.12 9.95 2.87
N MET A 115 -20.76 11.23 2.89
CA MET A 115 -21.41 12.24 3.75
C MET A 115 -22.88 12.46 3.39
N TYR A 116 -23.25 12.31 2.11
CA TYR A 116 -24.63 12.42 1.66
C TYR A 116 -25.48 11.20 2.05
N THR A 117 -24.92 9.99 1.99
CA THR A 117 -25.70 8.73 2.10
C THR A 117 -25.57 8.01 3.44
N LYS A 118 -24.41 8.12 4.11
CA LYS A 118 -24.03 7.25 5.24
C LYS A 118 -23.56 8.02 6.48
N ARG A 119 -23.76 9.34 6.54
CA ARG A 119 -23.31 10.19 7.67
C ARG A 119 -23.64 9.63 9.05
N MET A 120 -24.83 9.04 9.23
CA MET A 120 -25.28 8.50 10.51
C MET A 120 -24.55 7.21 10.93
N LYS A 121 -23.88 6.52 10.00
CA LYS A 121 -23.15 5.26 10.25
C LYS A 121 -21.65 5.46 10.52
N MET A 122 -21.17 6.70 10.53
CA MET A 122 -19.74 7.02 10.65
C MET A 122 -19.07 6.39 11.88
N LYS A 123 -19.77 6.35 13.02
CA LYS A 123 -19.24 5.74 14.25
C LYS A 123 -19.07 4.22 14.11
N ASP A 124 -20.07 3.56 13.56
CA ASP A 124 -20.06 2.11 13.37
C ASP A 124 -19.00 1.73 12.33
N ASP A 125 -18.99 2.41 11.18
CA ASP A 125 -18.01 2.19 10.11
C ASP A 125 -16.58 2.43 10.63
N PHE A 126 -16.36 3.44 11.47
CA PHE A 126 -15.07 3.67 12.13
C PHE A 126 -14.70 2.50 13.05
N PHE A 127 -15.62 2.05 13.90
CA PHE A 127 -15.37 0.92 14.79
C PHE A 127 -15.04 -0.36 14.02
N PHE A 128 -15.80 -0.69 12.97
CA PHE A 128 -15.53 -1.86 12.13
C PHE A 128 -14.21 -1.73 11.35
N SER A 129 -13.85 -0.52 10.94
CA SER A 129 -12.62 -0.30 10.15
C SER A 129 -11.35 -0.31 10.99
N PHE A 130 -11.41 0.09 12.26
CA PHE A 130 -10.20 0.28 13.08
C PHE A 130 -10.15 -0.54 14.38
N CYS A 131 -11.29 -0.90 14.95
CA CYS A 131 -11.36 -1.61 16.24
C CYS A 131 -11.62 -3.12 16.07
N VAL A 132 -12.20 -3.54 14.95
CA VAL A 132 -12.38 -4.96 14.62
C VAL A 132 -11.13 -5.49 13.94
N LEU A 133 -10.72 -6.72 14.28
CA LEU A 133 -9.46 -7.32 13.80
C LEU A 133 -9.31 -7.31 12.27
N GLY A 134 -10.38 -7.62 11.54
CA GLY A 134 -10.39 -7.57 10.07
C GLY A 134 -10.16 -6.15 9.53
N GLY A 135 -10.87 -5.16 10.09
CA GLY A 135 -10.67 -3.77 9.73
C GLY A 135 -9.27 -3.26 10.09
N PHE A 136 -8.80 -3.52 11.31
CA PHE A 136 -7.45 -3.15 11.74
C PHE A 136 -6.39 -3.77 10.82
N ARG A 137 -6.57 -5.03 10.42
CA ARG A 137 -5.71 -5.69 9.43
C ARG A 137 -5.67 -4.89 8.12
N ASP A 138 -6.81 -4.52 7.59
CA ASP A 138 -6.94 -3.93 6.25
C ASP A 138 -6.55 -2.45 6.18
N HIS A 139 -6.83 -1.67 7.24
CA HIS A 139 -6.66 -0.21 7.24
C HIS A 139 -5.45 0.29 8.03
N VAL A 140 -4.81 -0.57 8.84
CA VAL A 140 -3.64 -0.17 9.66
C VAL A 140 -2.48 -1.11 9.43
N PHE A 141 -2.66 -2.39 9.72
CA PHE A 141 -1.55 -3.35 9.70
C PHE A 141 -0.99 -3.54 8.28
N ALA A 142 -1.85 -3.90 7.31
CA ALA A 142 -1.43 -4.15 5.94
C ALA A 142 -0.76 -2.93 5.30
N PRO A 143 -1.33 -1.71 5.37
CA PRO A 143 -0.64 -0.50 4.91
C PRO A 143 0.77 -0.34 5.50
N ILE A 144 0.92 -0.44 6.83
CA ILE A 144 2.23 -0.27 7.47
C ILE A 144 3.24 -1.32 6.97
N THR A 145 2.86 -2.59 6.96
CA THR A 145 3.81 -3.67 6.66
C THR A 145 4.11 -3.77 5.17
N GLU A 146 3.14 -3.50 4.30
CA GLU A 146 3.34 -3.47 2.85
C GLU A 146 4.20 -2.28 2.44
N GLU A 147 3.91 -1.07 2.94
CA GLU A 147 4.74 0.10 2.65
C GLU A 147 6.17 -0.09 3.18
N PHE A 148 6.35 -0.68 4.37
CA PHE A 148 7.69 -0.96 4.89
C PHE A 148 8.49 -1.88 3.96
N ILE A 149 7.91 -2.99 3.48
CA ILE A 149 8.65 -3.90 2.58
C ILE A 149 8.85 -3.26 1.21
N TYR A 150 7.79 -2.77 0.58
CA TYR A 150 7.85 -2.35 -0.81
C TYR A 150 8.49 -0.98 -1.03
N ARG A 151 8.34 -0.05 -0.08
CA ARG A 151 8.88 1.31 -0.21
C ARG A 151 10.16 1.41 0.61
N ALA A 152 10.13 1.19 1.93
CA ALA A 152 11.35 1.33 2.73
C ALA A 152 12.45 0.33 2.33
N ALA A 153 12.19 -0.97 2.39
CA ALA A 153 13.22 -1.99 2.21
C ALA A 153 13.68 -2.14 0.74
N ILE A 154 12.76 -2.26 -0.21
CA ILE A 154 13.13 -2.47 -1.62
C ILE A 154 13.74 -1.19 -2.23
N ILE A 155 13.19 0.00 -1.97
CA ILE A 155 13.78 1.24 -2.51
C ILE A 155 15.17 1.47 -1.90
N ALA A 156 15.38 1.24 -0.60
CA ALA A 156 16.72 1.33 -0.01
C ALA A 156 17.71 0.35 -0.68
N THR A 157 17.25 -0.83 -1.12
CA THR A 157 18.10 -1.79 -1.82
C THR A 157 18.45 -1.33 -3.25
N LEU A 158 17.55 -0.65 -3.94
CA LEU A 158 17.68 -0.30 -5.35
C LEU A 158 18.19 1.12 -5.62
N LYS A 159 17.97 2.06 -4.69
CA LYS A 159 18.40 3.46 -4.81
C LYS A 159 19.89 3.66 -5.10
N PRO A 160 20.82 2.84 -4.58
CA PRO A 160 22.25 2.95 -4.92
C PRO A 160 22.58 2.60 -6.38
N VAL A 161 21.68 1.92 -7.11
CA VAL A 161 21.95 1.41 -8.46
C VAL A 161 20.93 1.78 -9.53
N LEU A 162 19.82 2.40 -9.15
CA LEU A 162 18.79 2.88 -10.07
C LEU A 162 18.49 4.35 -9.80
N SER A 163 18.16 5.09 -10.86
CA SER A 163 17.65 6.46 -10.73
C SER A 163 16.27 6.48 -10.08
N ASN A 164 15.91 7.58 -9.42
CA ASN A 164 14.57 7.79 -8.86
C ASN A 164 13.48 7.57 -9.93
N GLU A 165 13.70 8.06 -11.16
CA GLU A 165 12.76 7.87 -12.27
C GLU A 165 12.57 6.39 -12.62
N SER A 166 13.65 5.60 -12.63
CA SER A 166 13.59 4.16 -12.87
C SER A 166 12.84 3.43 -11.76
N ILE A 167 13.08 3.82 -10.50
CA ILE A 167 12.39 3.25 -9.33
C ILE A 167 10.89 3.55 -9.42
N ILE A 168 10.51 4.79 -9.71
CA ILE A 168 9.10 5.17 -9.86
C ILE A 168 8.45 4.32 -10.95
N LYS A 169 9.06 4.25 -12.16
CA LYS A 169 8.45 3.59 -13.31
C LYS A 169 8.37 2.05 -13.20
N TRP A 170 9.43 1.40 -12.74
CA TRP A 170 9.59 -0.06 -12.88
C TRP A 170 9.31 -0.85 -11.60
N LEU A 171 9.56 -0.27 -10.42
CA LEU A 171 9.31 -0.97 -9.16
C LEU A 171 7.83 -1.35 -8.93
N PRO A 172 6.82 -0.59 -9.39
CA PRO A 172 5.41 -0.96 -9.23
C PRO A 172 5.07 -2.32 -9.84
N CYS A 173 5.84 -2.81 -10.83
CA CYS A 173 5.65 -4.16 -11.37
C CYS A 173 5.86 -5.26 -10.31
N PHE A 174 6.81 -5.08 -9.37
CA PHE A 174 7.00 -6.03 -8.27
C PHE A 174 5.78 -6.09 -7.35
N PHE A 175 5.18 -4.93 -7.07
CA PHE A 175 3.97 -4.82 -6.25
C PHE A 175 2.73 -5.37 -6.97
N GLY A 176 2.54 -5.04 -8.24
CA GLY A 176 1.42 -5.53 -9.05
C GLY A 176 1.44 -7.04 -9.27
N VAL A 177 2.61 -7.61 -9.60
CA VAL A 177 2.77 -9.07 -9.79
C VAL A 177 2.49 -9.82 -8.49
N ALA A 178 2.93 -9.27 -7.33
CA ALA A 178 2.61 -9.86 -6.04
C ALA A 178 1.10 -9.97 -5.79
N HIS A 179 0.25 -9.18 -6.44
CA HIS A 179 -1.22 -9.22 -6.29
C HIS A 179 -1.94 -10.13 -7.30
N VAL A 180 -1.28 -10.57 -8.37
CA VAL A 180 -1.84 -11.51 -9.37
C VAL A 180 -2.35 -12.80 -8.73
N HIS A 181 -1.72 -13.21 -7.61
CA HIS A 181 -2.11 -14.39 -6.87
C HIS A 181 -3.54 -14.33 -6.28
N HIS A 182 -4.14 -13.15 -6.10
CA HIS A 182 -5.56 -13.03 -5.71
C HIS A 182 -6.50 -13.51 -6.81
N GLY A 183 -6.14 -13.26 -8.08
CA GLY A 183 -6.86 -13.74 -9.26
C GLY A 183 -6.96 -15.24 -9.38
N LEU A 184 -5.85 -15.92 -9.10
CA LEU A 184 -5.78 -17.38 -9.15
C LEU A 184 -6.67 -18.04 -8.09
N VAL A 185 -6.83 -17.39 -6.93
CA VAL A 185 -7.77 -17.85 -5.89
C VAL A 185 -9.21 -17.68 -6.38
N TRP A 186 -9.55 -16.51 -6.93
CA TRP A 186 -10.90 -16.23 -7.47
C TRP A 186 -11.35 -17.23 -8.53
N PHE A 187 -10.46 -17.60 -9.45
CA PHE A 187 -10.74 -18.64 -10.45
C PHE A 187 -11.04 -20.00 -9.81
N SER A 188 -10.29 -20.34 -8.76
CA SER A 188 -10.30 -21.69 -8.18
C SER A 188 -11.40 -21.89 -7.13
N SER A 189 -11.86 -20.83 -6.46
CA SER A 189 -12.79 -20.93 -5.32
C SER A 189 -14.22 -20.46 -5.59
N GLU A 190 -14.45 -19.56 -6.56
CA GLU A 190 -15.77 -18.91 -6.73
C GLU A 190 -16.49 -19.26 -8.04
N GLY A 191 -15.92 -20.16 -8.87
CA GLY A 191 -16.60 -20.71 -10.04
C GLY A 191 -16.86 -19.70 -11.17
N TYR A 192 -16.17 -18.56 -11.17
CA TYR A 192 -16.28 -17.54 -12.22
C TYR A 192 -15.78 -18.04 -13.57
N SER A 193 -16.35 -17.48 -14.65
CA SER A 193 -15.84 -17.74 -16.00
C SER A 193 -14.39 -17.27 -16.13
N LEU A 194 -13.62 -17.92 -17.01
CA LEU A 194 -12.24 -17.53 -17.30
C LEU A 194 -12.16 -16.05 -17.72
N ALA A 195 -13.09 -15.59 -18.55
CA ALA A 195 -13.15 -14.21 -19.00
C ALA A 195 -13.36 -13.21 -17.84
N ALA A 196 -14.31 -13.48 -16.94
CA ALA A 196 -14.57 -12.62 -15.78
C ALA A 196 -13.36 -12.57 -14.83
N THR A 197 -12.72 -13.73 -14.59
CA THR A 197 -11.50 -13.82 -13.78
C THR A 197 -10.37 -12.98 -14.39
N LEU A 198 -10.12 -13.12 -15.71
CA LEU A 198 -9.07 -12.36 -16.39
C LEU A 198 -9.29 -10.85 -16.31
N ILE A 199 -10.54 -10.40 -16.46
CA ILE A 199 -10.89 -8.98 -16.31
C ILE A 199 -10.60 -8.49 -14.89
N HIS A 200 -11.01 -9.24 -13.86
CA HIS A 200 -10.74 -8.88 -12.47
C HIS A 200 -9.24 -8.78 -12.19
N VAL A 201 -8.45 -9.74 -12.67
CA VAL A 201 -6.99 -9.71 -12.52
C VAL A 201 -6.37 -8.51 -13.21
N LEU A 202 -6.80 -8.21 -14.43
CA LEU A 202 -6.29 -7.08 -15.20
C LEU A 202 -6.60 -5.75 -14.50
N VAL A 203 -7.83 -5.56 -14.05
CA VAL A 203 -8.24 -4.34 -13.31
C VAL A 203 -7.42 -4.22 -12.02
N GLN A 204 -7.27 -5.30 -11.26
CA GLN A 204 -6.47 -5.30 -10.04
C GLN A 204 -5.00 -4.96 -10.33
N LEU A 205 -4.43 -5.53 -11.39
CA LEU A 205 -3.04 -5.28 -11.79
C LEU A 205 -2.83 -3.82 -12.19
N VAL A 206 -3.72 -3.26 -13.02
CA VAL A 206 -3.65 -1.84 -13.42
C VAL A 206 -3.76 -0.94 -12.19
N TYR A 207 -4.74 -1.20 -11.31
CA TYR A 207 -4.94 -0.40 -10.10
C TYR A 207 -3.73 -0.43 -9.17
N THR A 208 -3.25 -1.62 -8.83
CA THR A 208 -2.09 -1.80 -7.94
C THR A 208 -0.82 -1.22 -8.54
N THR A 209 -0.66 -1.27 -9.87
CA THR A 209 0.46 -0.62 -10.57
C THR A 209 0.37 0.90 -10.48
N LEU A 210 -0.81 1.51 -10.73
CA LEU A 210 -1.01 2.95 -10.62
C LEU A 210 -0.78 3.45 -9.17
N PHE A 211 -1.29 2.71 -8.19
CA PHE A 211 -1.02 2.99 -6.78
C PHE A 211 0.47 2.89 -6.46
N GLY A 212 1.15 1.85 -6.96
CA GLY A 212 2.60 1.69 -6.79
C GLY A 212 3.40 2.86 -7.38
N LEU A 213 3.03 3.33 -8.58
CA LEU A 213 3.64 4.52 -9.21
C LEU A 213 3.51 5.75 -8.31
N LEU A 214 2.30 6.04 -7.84
CA LEU A 214 2.02 7.16 -6.96
C LEU A 214 2.79 7.04 -5.64
N ALA A 215 2.72 5.88 -5.00
CA ALA A 215 3.37 5.64 -3.73
C ALA A 215 4.90 5.78 -3.79
N ASN A 216 5.53 5.29 -4.86
CA ASN A 216 6.97 5.46 -5.05
C ASN A 216 7.35 6.93 -5.24
N LYS A 217 6.56 7.68 -6.03
CA LYS A 217 6.77 9.12 -6.21
C LYS A 217 6.64 9.86 -4.87
N ILE A 218 5.54 9.66 -4.13
CA ILE A 218 5.34 10.28 -2.81
C ILE A 218 6.48 9.92 -1.85
N TYR A 219 6.91 8.65 -1.81
CA TYR A 219 8.00 8.22 -0.94
C TYR A 219 9.31 8.97 -1.22
N LEU A 220 9.67 9.08 -2.50
CA LEU A 220 10.92 9.72 -2.90
C LEU A 220 10.85 11.25 -2.74
N ASP A 221 9.73 11.87 -3.12
CA ASP A 221 9.53 13.32 -3.04
C ASP A 221 9.45 13.79 -1.57
N SER A 222 8.84 13.00 -0.68
CA SER A 222 8.77 13.24 0.76
C SER A 222 10.09 13.00 1.52
N LYS A 223 11.20 12.79 0.80
CA LYS A 223 12.53 12.46 1.36
C LYS A 223 12.50 11.17 2.19
N CYS A 224 11.93 10.12 1.62
CA CYS A 224 11.83 8.79 2.22
C CYS A 224 11.05 8.82 3.54
N ASN A 225 9.91 9.53 3.59
CA ASN A 225 9.01 9.50 4.74
C ASN A 225 7.97 8.39 4.53
N LEU A 226 8.05 7.33 5.33
CA LEU A 226 7.16 6.17 5.18
C LEU A 226 5.71 6.52 5.52
N TRP A 227 5.49 7.38 6.52
CA TRP A 227 4.17 7.75 7.00
C TRP A 227 3.34 8.51 5.95
N SER A 228 3.99 9.27 5.07
CA SER A 228 3.32 9.96 3.96
C SER A 228 2.62 8.95 3.04
N VAL A 229 3.22 7.78 2.83
CA VAL A 229 2.66 6.75 1.95
C VAL A 229 1.75 5.79 2.69
N VAL A 230 2.04 5.46 3.95
CA VAL A 230 1.19 4.61 4.80
C VAL A 230 -0.21 5.20 4.95
N LEU A 231 -0.33 6.51 5.21
CA LEU A 231 -1.65 7.15 5.31
C LEU A 231 -2.37 7.19 3.96
N VAL A 232 -1.64 7.45 2.88
CA VAL A 232 -2.19 7.40 1.52
C VAL A 232 -2.77 6.01 1.20
N HIS A 233 -2.02 4.96 1.52
CA HIS A 233 -2.48 3.58 1.37
C HIS A 233 -3.72 3.30 2.23
N ALA A 234 -3.68 3.63 3.53
CA ALA A 234 -4.80 3.39 4.43
C ALA A 234 -6.10 4.08 3.95
N ILE A 235 -6.01 5.30 3.44
CA ILE A 235 -7.16 6.04 2.88
C ILE A 235 -7.66 5.40 1.58
N CYS A 236 -6.76 4.97 0.69
CA CYS A 236 -7.14 4.21 -0.50
C CYS A 236 -7.88 2.92 -0.14
N ASN A 237 -7.43 2.18 0.88
CA ASN A 237 -8.13 0.98 1.37
C ASN A 237 -9.49 1.31 1.97
N LEU A 238 -9.61 2.41 2.71
CA LEU A 238 -10.86 2.83 3.36
C LEU A 238 -11.91 3.31 2.35
N LEU A 239 -11.52 4.12 1.38
CA LEU A 239 -12.44 4.76 0.43
C LEU A 239 -12.66 3.93 -0.84
N GLY A 240 -11.74 3.03 -1.17
CA GLY A 240 -11.83 2.12 -2.31
C GLY A 240 -11.92 2.83 -3.65
N PHE A 241 -12.70 2.27 -4.58
CA PHE A 241 -12.99 2.88 -5.86
C PHE A 241 -14.27 3.72 -5.81
N PRO A 242 -14.36 4.77 -6.65
CA PRO A 242 -15.64 5.44 -6.90
C PRO A 242 -16.74 4.45 -7.25
N SER A 243 -17.86 4.49 -6.53
CA SER A 243 -18.98 3.58 -6.75
C SER A 243 -19.75 3.96 -8.00
N LEU A 244 -19.94 3.00 -8.92
CA LEU A 244 -20.78 3.16 -10.10
C LEU A 244 -22.28 3.00 -9.77
N GLU A 245 -22.60 2.44 -8.60
CA GLU A 245 -23.98 2.21 -8.16
C GLU A 245 -24.73 3.51 -7.89
N VAL A 246 -24.01 4.64 -7.72
CA VAL A 246 -24.59 5.99 -7.56
C VAL A 246 -25.61 6.29 -8.67
N LYS A 247 -25.36 5.80 -9.89
CA LYS A 247 -26.29 5.95 -11.02
C LYS A 247 -27.67 5.34 -10.73
N THR A 248 -27.70 4.20 -10.04
CA THR A 248 -28.93 3.46 -9.73
C THR A 248 -29.56 3.90 -8.40
N THR A 249 -28.76 4.17 -7.38
CA THR A 249 -29.24 4.48 -6.03
C THR A 249 -29.60 5.96 -5.86
N HIS A 250 -28.84 6.87 -6.49
CA HIS A 250 -29.00 8.32 -6.33
C HIS A 250 -28.82 9.07 -7.67
N PRO A 251 -29.73 8.85 -8.65
CA PRO A 251 -29.57 9.39 -10.01
C PRO A 251 -29.50 10.93 -10.07
N ARG A 252 -30.15 11.64 -9.14
CA ARG A 252 -30.08 13.12 -9.04
C ARG A 252 -28.70 13.62 -8.57
N TRP A 253 -27.99 12.81 -7.76
CA TRP A 253 -26.65 13.15 -7.25
C TRP A 253 -25.54 12.81 -8.24
N LEU A 254 -25.80 11.95 -9.22
CA LEU A 254 -24.81 11.43 -10.16
C LEU A 254 -23.98 12.53 -10.83
N TYR A 255 -24.61 13.60 -11.32
CA TYR A 255 -23.90 14.69 -11.99
C TYR A 255 -22.94 15.43 -11.05
N GLY A 256 -23.39 15.73 -9.83
CA GLY A 256 -22.54 16.35 -8.79
C GLY A 256 -21.39 15.43 -8.39
N TYR A 257 -21.66 14.13 -8.24
CA TYR A 257 -20.64 13.12 -7.96
C TYR A 257 -19.58 13.05 -9.06
N CYS A 258 -20.00 12.95 -10.33
CA CYS A 258 -19.07 12.92 -11.47
C CYS A 258 -18.26 14.22 -11.60
N ALA A 259 -18.89 15.38 -11.37
CA ALA A 259 -18.19 16.67 -11.37
C ALA A 259 -17.11 16.71 -10.28
N LEU A 260 -17.39 16.21 -9.08
CA LEU A 260 -16.43 16.11 -7.98
C LEU A 260 -15.29 15.12 -8.28
N LEU A 261 -15.56 14.01 -8.98
CA LEU A 261 -14.51 13.09 -9.42
C LEU A 261 -13.56 13.75 -10.41
N CYS A 262 -14.10 14.43 -11.43
CA CYS A 262 -13.28 15.13 -12.42
C CYS A 262 -12.48 16.29 -11.80
N LEU A 263 -13.12 17.07 -10.94
CA LEU A 263 -12.47 18.18 -10.23
C LEU A 263 -11.37 17.66 -9.29
N GLY A 264 -11.65 16.62 -8.51
CA GLY A 264 -10.68 16.00 -7.62
C GLY A 264 -9.46 15.47 -8.38
N LEU A 265 -9.68 14.80 -9.51
CA LEU A 265 -8.59 14.31 -10.38
C LEU A 265 -7.76 15.46 -10.96
N TYR A 266 -8.40 16.53 -11.45
CA TYR A 266 -7.71 17.69 -12.00
C TYR A 266 -6.86 18.43 -10.95
N LEU A 267 -7.44 18.70 -9.78
CA LEU A 267 -6.74 19.36 -8.68
C LEU A 267 -5.60 18.50 -8.14
N PHE A 268 -5.82 17.20 -8.01
CA PHE A 268 -4.76 16.26 -7.62
C PHE A 268 -3.61 16.28 -8.61
N TRP A 269 -3.88 16.14 -9.91
CA TRP A 269 -2.84 16.09 -10.93
C TRP A 269 -2.02 17.39 -11.03
N THR A 270 -2.65 18.54 -10.85
CA THR A 270 -1.97 19.84 -10.95
C THR A 270 -1.11 20.18 -9.73
N ASN A 271 -1.31 19.50 -8.60
CA ASN A 271 -0.60 19.77 -7.33
C ASN A 271 0.27 18.59 -6.84
N LEU A 272 0.38 17.50 -7.61
CA LEU A 272 1.19 16.31 -7.32
C LEU A 272 2.63 16.41 -7.86
#